data_AF-A0A6V7KE55-F1
#
_entry.id   AF-A0A6V7KE55-F1
#
_cell.length_a   1.000
_cell.length_b   1.000
_cell.length_c   1.000
_cell.angle_alpha   90.00
_cell.angle_beta   90.00
_cell.angle_gamma   90.00
#
_symmetry.space_group_name_H-M   'P 1'
#
loop_
_entity.id
_entity.type
_entity.pdbx_description
1 polymer ?
#
loop_
_entity_poly.entity_id
_entity_poly.type
_entity_poly.pdbx_seq_one_letter_code
_entity_poly.pdbx_strand_id
1 'polypeptide(L)'
;GYGIDFSHNVDNVEEGINKVAKELLSHGVTSFCPTLVTSPAETYRKVLPKIRKRNGGTDGATILGVHVEGPFISPEKKGAHEEFHIKKLGN
;
A
#
# COMPACT_ATOMS: atom_id res chain seq x y z
N GLY A 1 -4.19 6.71 11.94
CA GLY A 1 -4.00 6.53 10.48
C GLY A 1 -4.45 7.79 9.76
N TYR A 2 -3.99 8.01 8.53
CA TYR A 2 -4.21 9.26 7.76
C TYR A 2 -5.52 9.28 6.93
N GLY A 3 -6.40 8.30 7.17
CA GLY A 3 -7.65 8.12 6.42
C GLY A 3 -7.48 7.68 4.97
N ILE A 4 -6.33 7.09 4.63
CA ILE A 4 -6.03 6.55 3.30
C ILE A 4 -5.80 5.05 3.43
N ASP A 5 -6.55 4.28 2.67
CA ASP A 5 -6.38 2.85 2.51
C ASP A 5 -6.01 2.55 1.05
N PHE A 6 -4.76 2.14 0.80
CA PHE A 6 -4.26 1.89 -0.56
C PHE A 6 -4.89 0.65 -1.23
N SER A 7 -5.57 -0.21 -0.46
CA SER A 7 -6.32 -1.36 -0.96
C SER A 7 -7.76 -1.02 -1.35
N HIS A 8 -8.33 0.06 -0.82
CA HIS A 8 -9.71 0.48 -1.09
C HIS A 8 -9.81 1.77 -1.94
N ASN A 9 -8.93 2.76 -1.72
CA ASN A 9 -8.92 4.04 -2.43
C ASN A 9 -8.19 3.94 -3.78
N VAL A 10 -8.67 3.10 -4.70
CA VAL A 10 -7.98 2.76 -5.96
C VAL A 10 -7.99 3.85 -7.04
N ASP A 11 -8.92 4.80 -6.95
CA ASP A 11 -9.06 5.87 -7.94
C ASP A 11 -8.09 7.01 -7.68
N ASN A 12 -7.88 7.37 -6.40
CA ASN A 12 -7.08 8.53 -5.99
C ASN A 12 -5.75 8.14 -5.34
N VAL A 13 -5.11 7.09 -5.86
CA VAL A 13 -3.86 6.52 -5.29
C VAL A 13 -2.75 7.57 -5.15
N GLU A 14 -2.50 8.38 -6.18
CA GLU A 14 -1.42 9.36 -6.17
C GLU A 14 -1.66 10.48 -5.14
N GLU A 15 -2.90 10.98 -5.05
CA GLU A 15 -3.30 11.97 -4.05
C GLU A 15 -3.15 11.41 -2.63
N GLY A 16 -3.61 10.17 -2.41
CA GLY A 16 -3.48 9.47 -1.14
C GLY A 16 -2.02 9.28 -0.74
N ILE A 17 -1.16 8.88 -1.68
CA ILE A 17 0.28 8.75 -1.47
C ILE A 17 0.90 10.08 -1.11
N ASN A 18 0.55 11.17 -1.81
CA ASN A 18 1.07 12.50 -1.53
C ASN A 18 0.67 12.99 -0.14
N LYS A 19 -0.59 12.78 0.23
CA LYS A 19 -1.09 13.10 1.57
C LYS A 19 -0.29 12.33 2.63
N VAL A 20 -0.20 11.01 2.51
CA VAL A 20 0.51 10.17 3.48
C VAL A 20 2.00 10.53 3.55
N ALA A 21 2.66 10.75 2.41
CA ALA A 21 4.07 11.13 2.37
C ALA A 21 4.34 12.46 3.10
N LYS A 22 3.45 13.45 2.95
CA LYS A 22 3.57 14.73 3.64
C LYS A 22 3.35 14.60 5.14
N GLU A 23 2.29 13.91 5.55
CA GLU A 23 1.96 13.74 6.97
C GLU A 23 3.03 12.94 7.73
N LEU A 24 3.63 11.92 7.09
CA LEU A 24 4.68 11.09 7.70
C LEU A 24 5.92 11.88 8.15
N LEU A 25 6.26 12.98 7.46
CA LEU A 25 7.38 13.83 7.86
C LEU A 25 7.16 14.46 9.23
N SER A 26 5.92 14.82 9.58
CA SER A 26 5.59 15.38 10.90
C SER A 26 5.82 14.38 12.05
N HIS A 27 5.92 13.09 11.71
CA HIS A 27 6.22 12.00 12.63
C HIS A 27 7.67 11.50 12.52
N GLY A 28 8.54 12.20 11.79
CA GLY A 28 9.95 11.84 11.63
C GLY A 28 10.22 10.68 10.66
N VAL A 29 9.19 10.19 9.97
CA VAL A 29 9.35 9.13 8.96
C VAL A 29 9.76 9.77 7.64
N THR A 30 11.02 9.56 7.24
CA THR A 30 11.60 10.18 6.04
C THR A 30 11.49 9.30 4.79
N SER A 31 11.15 8.02 4.95
CA SER A 31 11.00 7.05 3.87
C SER A 31 9.96 6.00 4.23
N PHE A 32 9.17 5.54 3.26
CA PHE A 32 8.17 4.50 3.48
C PHE A 32 7.85 3.71 2.20
N CYS A 33 7.16 2.58 2.37
CA CYS A 33 6.53 1.81 1.30
C CYS A 33 5.02 1.82 1.56
N PRO A 34 4.19 2.47 0.71
CA PRO A 34 2.76 2.22 0.70
C PRO A 34 2.49 0.73 0.72
N THR A 35 1.64 0.28 1.65
CA THR A 35 1.36 -1.13 1.86
C THR A 35 -0.02 -1.45 1.33
N LEU A 36 -0.12 -2.47 0.48
CA LEU A 36 -1.39 -3.07 0.05
C LEU A 36 -1.56 -4.39 0.79
N VAL A 37 -2.69 -4.54 1.46
CA VAL A 37 -3.08 -5.80 2.10
C VAL A 37 -3.79 -6.72 1.10
N THR A 38 -3.97 -7.99 1.47
CA THR A 38 -4.78 -8.98 0.73
C THR A 38 -6.07 -8.38 0.16
N SER A 39 -6.10 -8.22 -1.17
CA SER A 39 -7.15 -7.57 -1.96
C SER A 39 -7.51 -8.39 -3.21
N PRO A 40 -8.61 -8.07 -3.93
CA PRO A 40 -8.87 -8.62 -5.26
C PRO A 40 -7.72 -8.41 -6.25
N ALA A 41 -7.59 -9.32 -7.21
CA ALA A 41 -6.53 -9.27 -8.23
C ALA A 41 -6.59 -7.97 -9.08
N GLU A 42 -7.77 -7.38 -9.24
CA GLU A 42 -7.97 -6.12 -9.96
C GLU A 42 -7.40 -4.91 -9.21
N THR A 43 -7.51 -4.89 -7.88
CA THR A 43 -6.95 -3.83 -7.03
C THR A 43 -5.45 -3.67 -7.27
N TYR A 44 -4.69 -4.77 -7.23
CA TYR A 44 -3.25 -4.71 -7.49
C TYR A 44 -2.94 -4.18 -8.90
N ARG A 45 -3.70 -4.61 -9.92
CA ARG A 45 -3.51 -4.14 -11.31
C ARG A 45 -3.75 -2.64 -11.46
N LYS A 46 -4.71 -2.08 -10.72
CA LYS A 46 -5.02 -0.65 -10.74
C LYS A 46 -4.04 0.19 -9.93
N VAL A 47 -3.61 -0.31 -8.78
CA VAL A 47 -2.85 0.47 -7.79
C VAL A 47 -1.34 0.40 -8.03
N LEU A 48 -0.77 -0.80 -8.24
CA LEU A 48 0.69 -0.97 -8.33
C LEU A 48 1.36 -0.08 -9.39
N PRO A 49 0.81 0.10 -10.61
CA PRO A 49 1.41 0.97 -11.62
C PRO A 49 1.43 2.46 -11.24
N LYS A 50 0.56 2.88 -10.31
CA LYS A 50 0.47 4.25 -9.81
C LYS A 50 1.46 4.53 -8.67
N ILE A 51 2.06 3.49 -8.06
CA ILE A 51 3.04 3.64 -6.98
C ILE A 51 4.45 3.60 -7.57
N ARG A 52 5.07 4.76 -7.75
CA ARG A 52 6.44 4.87 -8.26
C ARG A 52 7.41 5.24 -7.14
N LYS A 53 8.62 4.69 -7.21
CA LYS A 53 9.72 5.16 -6.37
C LYS A 53 9.93 6.65 -6.62
N ARG A 54 10.09 7.42 -5.55
CA ARG A 54 10.23 8.87 -5.62
C ARG A 54 11.07 9.35 -4.45
N ASN A 55 12.10 10.14 -4.74
CA ASN A 55 12.87 10.81 -3.70
C ASN A 55 11.97 11.76 -2.91
N GLY A 56 12.14 11.77 -1.59
CA GLY A 56 11.46 12.71 -0.71
C GLY A 56 12.11 14.10 -0.72
N GLY A 57 11.57 14.99 0.10
CA GLY A 57 12.04 16.35 0.28
C GLY A 57 11.15 17.10 1.27
N THR A 58 11.11 18.43 1.17
CA THR A 58 10.25 19.28 2.00
C THR A 58 8.76 18.98 1.83
N ASP A 59 8.37 18.43 0.67
CA ASP A 59 6.97 18.19 0.33
C ASP A 59 6.48 16.76 0.65
N GLY A 60 7.35 15.88 1.13
CA GLY A 60 6.97 14.53 1.56
C GLY A 60 8.12 13.54 1.70
N ALA A 61 7.85 12.48 2.45
CA ALA A 61 8.75 11.35 2.64
C ALA A 61 9.06 10.62 1.32
N THR A 62 10.24 9.99 1.26
CA THR A 62 10.69 9.16 0.13
C THR A 62 9.78 7.94 -0.02
N ILE A 63 9.40 7.63 -1.25
CA ILE A 63 8.69 6.39 -1.60
C ILE A 63 9.73 5.39 -2.10
N LEU A 64 9.99 4.34 -1.33
CA LEU A 64 11.02 3.33 -1.64
C LEU A 64 10.54 2.27 -2.63
N GLY A 65 9.23 2.17 -2.83
CA GLY A 65 8.56 1.13 -3.60
C GLY A 65 7.19 0.84 -3.00
N VAL A 66 6.74 -0.39 -3.13
CA VAL A 66 5.46 -0.87 -2.61
C VAL A 66 5.69 -2.12 -1.77
N HIS A 67 4.99 -2.22 -0.65
CA HIS A 67 4.93 -3.44 0.14
C HIS A 67 3.61 -4.14 -0.16
N VAL A 68 3.67 -5.38 -0.65
CA VAL A 68 2.49 -6.20 -0.93
C VAL A 68 2.39 -7.25 0.16
N GLU A 69 1.49 -7.01 1.12
CA GLU A 69 1.24 -7.86 2.28
C GLU A 69 0.08 -8.83 1.96
N GLY A 70 0.43 -9.91 1.27
CA GLY A 70 -0.53 -10.85 0.68
C GLY A 70 -0.52 -10.82 -0.85
N PRO A 71 -1.51 -11.45 -1.53
CA PRO A 71 -2.54 -12.32 -0.96
C PRO A 71 -2.03 -13.75 -0.67
N PHE A 72 -0.75 -14.03 -0.92
CA PHE A 72 -0.15 -15.35 -0.81
C PHE A 72 0.34 -15.65 0.61
N ILE A 73 -0.59 -15.64 1.58
CA ILE A 73 -0.33 -15.86 3.01
C ILE A 73 -1.06 -17.10 3.53
N SER A 74 -0.74 -17.52 4.76
CA SER A 74 -1.44 -18.62 5.42
C SER A 74 -2.85 -18.18 5.87
N PRO A 75 -3.93 -18.88 5.49
CA PRO A 75 -5.28 -18.62 5.99
C PRO A 75 -5.38 -18.74 7.52
N GLU A 76 -4.62 -19.67 8.13
CA GLU A 76 -4.61 -19.89 9.59
C GLU A 76 -4.00 -18.70 10.36
N LYS A 77 -3.23 -17.85 9.67
CA LYS A 77 -2.59 -16.65 10.22
C LYS A 77 -3.09 -15.38 9.53
N LYS A 78 -4.34 -15.39 9.03
CA LYS A 78 -4.90 -14.28 8.22
C LYS A 78 -4.98 -12.95 8.96
N GLY A 79 -5.08 -12.92 10.28
CA GLY A 79 -5.27 -11.66 11.03
C GLY A 79 -6.44 -10.85 10.46
N ALA A 80 -6.18 -9.59 10.08
CA ALA A 80 -7.16 -8.68 9.50
C ALA A 80 -7.36 -8.84 7.99
N HIS A 81 -6.70 -9.80 7.33
CA HIS A 81 -6.90 -10.05 5.90
C HIS A 81 -8.22 -10.77 5.62
N GLU A 82 -8.89 -10.31 4.55
CA GLU A 82 -10.10 -10.95 4.02
C GLU A 82 -9.77 -12.33 3.44
N GLU A 83 -10.25 -13.37 4.13
CA GLU A 83 -9.89 -14.77 3.83
C GLU A 83 -10.24 -15.16 2.39
N PHE A 84 -11.36 -14.64 1.89
CA PHE A 84 -11.85 -14.90 0.53
C PHE A 84 -10.85 -14.44 -0.57
N HIS A 85 -9.98 -13.47 -0.25
CA HIS A 85 -8.98 -12.97 -1.18
C HIS A 85 -7.61 -13.64 -1.02
N ILE A 86 -7.39 -14.43 0.03
CA ILE A 86 -6.14 -15.18 0.22
C ILE A 86 -6.00 -16.24 -0.88
N LYS A 87 -4.79 -16.37 -1.43
CA LYS A 87 -4.46 -17.30 -2.51
C LYS A 87 -3.31 -18.20 -2.11
N LYS A 88 -3.30 -19.42 -2.64
CA LYS A 88 -2.10 -20.27 -2.62
C LYS A 88 -1.14 -19.80 -3.71
N LEU A 89 0.15 -19.84 -3.42
CA LEU A 89 1.18 -19.55 -4.41
C LEU A 89 1.29 -20.75 -5.36
N GLY A 90 0.73 -20.61 -6.56
CA GLY A 90 0.76 -21.64 -7.61
C GLY A 90 -0.42 -22.63 -7.59
N ASN A 91 -1.09 -22.73 -8.74
CA ASN A 91 -1.02 -23.91 -9.61
C ASN A 91 -0.58 -23.43 -10.99
#